data_AF-A0AAU5LAX1-F1
#
_entry.id   AF-A0AAU5LAX1-F1
#
_cell.length_a   1.000
_cell.length_b   1.000
_cell.length_c   1.000
_cell.angle_alpha   90.00
_cell.angle_beta   90.00
_cell.angle_gamma   90.00
#
_symmetry.space_group_name_H-M   'P 1'
#
loop_
_entity.id
_entity.type
_entity.pdbx_description
1 polymer ?
#
loop_
_entity_poly.entity_id
_entity_poly.type
_entity_poly.pdbx_seq_one_letter_code
_entity_poly.pdbx_strand_id
1 'polypeptide(L)'
;MGRAAEMTGTTAGFLRALGEHGLITPLRSEGGHRRFSRYQLRIAMRARDLVDQGTAIDAACRIVILEDQLEEALRLNEQLRRPTTGQPPPADT
;
A
#
# COMPACT_ATOMS: atom_id res chain seq x y z
N MET A 1 9.86 -11.48 11.02
CA MET A 1 8.83 -10.92 11.92
C MET A 1 9.44 -9.98 12.96
N GLY A 2 10.30 -10.46 13.89
CA GLY A 2 10.91 -9.60 14.92
C GLY A 2 11.61 -8.35 14.38
N ARG A 3 12.49 -8.50 13.39
CA ARG A 3 13.18 -7.36 12.77
C ARG A 3 12.25 -6.35 12.09
N ALA A 4 11.19 -6.83 11.45
CA ALA A 4 10.22 -5.96 10.79
C ALA A 4 9.37 -5.17 11.81
N ALA A 5 9.02 -5.82 12.92
CA ALA A 5 8.32 -5.20 14.04
C ALA A 5 9.18 -4.09 14.67
N GLU A 6 10.47 -4.36 14.94
CA GLU A 6 11.43 -3.34 15.41
C GLU A 6 11.53 -2.15 14.45
N MET A 7 11.70 -2.42 13.15
CA MET A 7 11.87 -1.37 12.14
C MET A 7 10.64 -0.47 11.95
N THR A 8 9.45 -0.97 12.31
CA THR A 8 8.18 -0.24 12.15
C THR A 8 7.63 0.28 13.46
N GLY A 9 8.31 0.04 14.59
CA GLY A 9 7.78 0.37 15.92
C GLY A 9 6.49 -0.39 16.26
N THR A 10 6.24 -1.53 15.61
CA THR A 10 5.02 -2.33 15.80
C THR A 10 5.31 -3.64 16.54
N THR A 11 4.27 -4.41 16.84
CA THR A 11 4.42 -5.76 17.39
C THR A 11 4.34 -6.82 16.29
N ALA A 12 4.95 -7.98 16.51
CA ALA A 12 4.77 -9.12 15.60
C ALA A 12 3.30 -9.57 15.51
N GLY A 13 2.50 -9.37 16.57
CA GLY A 13 1.06 -9.61 16.57
C GLY A 13 0.32 -8.66 15.63
N PHE A 14 0.67 -7.37 15.66
CA PHE A 14 0.12 -6.37 14.75
C PHE A 14 0.38 -6.73 13.28
N LEU A 15 1.63 -7.06 12.93
CA LEU A 15 1.97 -7.50 11.56
C LEU A 15 1.26 -8.80 11.14
N ARG A 16 0.86 -9.67 12.07
CA ARG A 16 0.02 -10.84 11.76
C ARG A 16 -1.40 -10.42 11.45
N ALA A 17 -2.00 -9.58 12.28
CA ALA A 17 -3.36 -9.08 12.09
C ALA A 17 -3.50 -8.30 10.77
N LEU A 18 -2.52 -7.47 10.40
CA LEU A 18 -2.51 -6.82 9.08
C LEU A 18 -2.53 -7.82 7.92
N GLY A 19 -1.86 -8.97 8.09
CA GLY A 19 -1.88 -10.04 7.08
C GLY A 19 -3.20 -10.81 7.04
N GLU A 20 -3.87 -10.98 8.17
CA GLU A 20 -5.21 -11.59 8.26
C GLU A 20 -6.27 -10.72 7.56
N HIS A 21 -6.11 -9.40 7.60
CA HIS A 21 -6.94 -8.44 6.88
C HIS A 21 -6.48 -8.17 5.43
N GLY A 22 -5.48 -8.91 4.94
CA GLY A 22 -5.03 -8.83 3.55
C GLY A 22 -4.26 -7.55 3.17
N LEU A 23 -3.92 -6.68 4.14
CA LEU A 23 -3.15 -5.47 3.87
C LEU A 23 -1.70 -5.82 3.47
N ILE A 24 -1.12 -6.85 4.07
CA ILE A 24 0.24 -7.30 3.75
C ILE A 24 0.30 -8.81 3.52
N THR A 25 0.98 -9.21 2.45
CA THR A 25 1.22 -10.62 2.12
C THR A 25 2.72 -10.90 2.10
N PRO A 26 3.34 -11.25 3.24
CA PRO A 26 4.78 -11.47 3.29
C PRO A 26 5.19 -12.70 2.47
N LEU A 27 6.30 -12.57 1.76
CA LEU A 27 6.97 -13.72 1.17
C LEU A 27 7.57 -14.59 2.28
N ARG A 28 7.59 -15.91 2.09
CA ARG A 28 8.28 -16.83 3.00
C ARG A 28 9.64 -17.20 2.42
N SER A 29 10.68 -17.12 3.24
CA SER A 29 11.98 -17.72 2.89
C SER A 29 11.89 -19.26 2.97
N GLU A 30 12.91 -19.94 2.44
CA GLU A 30 13.03 -21.40 2.55
C GLU A 30 13.01 -21.87 4.02
N GLY A 31 13.63 -21.11 4.94
CA GLY A 31 13.56 -21.35 6.38
C GLY A 31 12.23 -20.95 7.07
N GLY A 32 11.17 -20.64 6.31
CA GLY A 32 9.83 -20.34 6.86
C GLY A 32 9.65 -18.93 7.45
N HIS A 33 10.68 -18.09 7.42
CA HIS A 33 10.60 -16.72 7.93
C HIS A 33 9.86 -15.80 6.97
N ARG A 34 8.96 -14.97 7.51
CA ARG A 34 8.27 -13.93 6.76
C ARG A 34 9.21 -12.78 6.42
N ARG A 35 9.31 -12.47 5.14
CA ARG A 35 10.05 -11.35 4.54
C ARG A 35 9.04 -10.33 4.04
N PHE A 36 9.29 -9.08 4.39
CA PHE A 36 8.46 -7.95 3.99
C PHE A 36 9.23 -7.08 3.03
N SER A 37 8.56 -6.60 1.98
CA SER A 37 9.13 -5.56 1.13
C SER A 37 9.14 -4.22 1.86
N ARG A 38 9.96 -3.27 1.40
CA ARG A 38 9.98 -1.92 1.95
C ARG A 38 8.61 -1.22 1.83
N TYR A 39 7.90 -1.48 0.73
CA TYR A 39 6.53 -1.00 0.52
C TYR A 39 5.57 -1.57 1.58
N GLN A 40 5.65 -2.88 1.88
CA GLN A 40 4.82 -3.52 2.92
C GLN A 40 5.06 -2.93 4.31
N LEU A 41 6.31 -2.59 4.64
CA LEU A 41 6.62 -1.94 5.91
C LEU A 41 6.06 -0.51 5.96
N ARG A 42 6.08 0.22 4.84
CA ARG A 42 5.50 1.57 4.75
C ARG A 42 3.99 1.55 4.98
N ILE A 43 3.25 0.67 4.32
CA ILE A 43 1.80 0.57 4.51
C ILE A 43 1.44 0.05 5.91
N ALA A 44 2.28 -0.79 6.52
CA ALA A 44 2.11 -1.21 7.91
C ALA A 44 2.28 -0.06 8.91
N MET A 45 3.22 0.86 8.67
CA MET A 45 3.35 2.09 9.48
C MET A 45 2.13 3.00 9.32
N ARG A 46 1.62 3.17 8.09
CA ARG A 46 0.39 3.95 7.87
C ARG A 46 -0.81 3.36 8.60
N ALA A 47 -1.00 2.04 8.55
CA ALA A 47 -2.06 1.38 9.30
C ALA A 47 -1.86 1.53 10.82
N ARG A 48 -0.61 1.53 11.29
CA ARG A 48 -0.31 1.78 12.71
C ARG A 48 -0.73 3.17 13.13
N ASP A 49 -0.41 4.20 12.35
CA ASP A 49 -0.79 5.59 12.65
C ASP A 49 -2.30 5.74 12.80
N LEU A 50 -3.09 5.08 11.94
CA LEU A 50 -4.56 5.09 12.02
C LEU A 50 -5.07 4.41 13.29
N VAL A 51 -4.47 3.27 13.66
CA VAL A 51 -4.84 2.53 14.87
C VAL A 51 -4.47 3.32 16.13
N ASP A 52 -3.33 4.01 16.12
CA ASP A 52 -2.91 4.88 17.23
C ASP A 52 -3.84 6.10 17.41
N GLN A 53 -4.56 6.48 16.35
CA GLN A 53 -5.62 7.51 16.40
C GLN A 53 -6.98 6.95 16.86
N GLY A 54 -7.06 5.66 17.20
CA GLY A 54 -8.29 5.00 17.67
C GLY A 54 -9.10 4.31 16.58
N THR A 55 -8.57 4.18 15.36
CA THR A 55 -9.24 3.42 14.29
C THR A 55 -9.13 1.92 14.55
N ALA A 56 -10.22 1.18 14.38
CA ALA A 56 -10.18 -0.28 14.44
C ALA A 56 -9.25 -0.86 13.35
N ILE A 57 -8.54 -1.95 13.63
CA ILE A 57 -7.49 -2.48 12.74
C ILE A 57 -8.03 -2.90 11.36
N ASP A 58 -9.24 -3.45 11.30
CA ASP A 58 -9.92 -3.81 10.08
C ASP A 58 -10.27 -2.58 9.23
N ALA A 59 -10.77 -1.52 9.89
CA ALA A 59 -11.05 -0.24 9.25
C ALA A 59 -9.75 0.44 8.77
N ALA A 60 -8.68 0.42 9.57
CA ALA A 60 -7.38 0.95 9.18
C ALA A 60 -6.82 0.22 7.95
N CYS A 61 -6.87 -1.12 7.92
CA CYS A 61 -6.49 -1.89 6.74
C CYS A 61 -7.28 -1.48 5.51
N ARG A 62 -8.61 -1.34 5.64
CA ARG A 62 -9.48 -0.95 4.54
C ARG A 62 -9.18 0.47 4.02
N ILE A 63 -8.91 1.41 4.92
CA ILE A 63 -8.53 2.78 4.55
C ILE A 63 -7.25 2.77 3.72
N VAL A 64 -6.20 2.08 4.19
CA VAL A 64 -4.91 2.06 3.48
C VAL A 64 -5.03 1.41 2.10
N ILE A 65 -5.83 0.35 1.95
CA ILE A 65 -6.10 -0.26 0.64
C ILE A 65 -6.80 0.74 -0.30
N LEU A 66 -7.78 1.50 0.21
CA LEU A 66 -8.49 2.50 -0.58
C LEU A 66 -7.61 3.69 -0.95
N GLU A 67 -6.72 4.12 -0.06
CA GLU A 67 -5.71 5.16 -0.34
C GLU A 67 -4.81 4.74 -1.50
N ASP A 68 -4.32 3.49 -1.50
CA ASP A 68 -3.45 2.95 -2.56
C ASP A 68 -4.20 2.82 -3.91
N GLN A 69 -5.44 2.34 -3.87
CA GLN A 69 -6.29 2.25 -5.06
C GLN A 69 -6.62 3.64 -5.64
N LEU A 70 -6.84 4.63 -4.77
CA LEU A 70 -7.11 6.00 -5.19
C LEU A 70 -5.87 6.63 -5.84
N GLU A 71 -4.68 6.45 -5.24
CA GLU A 71 -3.42 6.94 -5.80
C GLU A 71 -3.18 6.36 -7.20
N GLU A 72 -3.37 5.05 -7.39
CA GLU A 72 -3.21 4.41 -8.70
C GLU A 72 -4.26 4.90 -9.71
N ALA A 73 -5.52 5.01 -9.30
CA ALA A 73 -6.58 5.52 -10.17
C ALA A 73 -6.32 6.97 -10.61
N LEU A 74 -5.84 7.83 -9.71
CA LEU A 74 -5.46 9.21 -10.05
C LEU A 74 -4.29 9.22 -11.03
N ARG A 75 -3.26 8.41 -10.79
CA ARG A 75 -2.10 8.30 -11.68
C ARG A 75 -2.47 7.83 -13.09
N LEU A 76 -3.37 6.84 -13.21
CA LEU A 76 -3.86 6.38 -14.51
C LEU A 76 -4.69 7.46 -15.21
N ASN A 77 -5.55 8.17 -14.48
CA ASN A 77 -6.31 9.29 -15.03
C ASN A 77 -5.41 10.40 -15.56
N GLU A 78 -4.33 10.74 -14.85
CA GLU A 78 -3.34 11.71 -15.33
C GLU A 78 -2.63 11.26 -16.61
N GLN A 79 -2.28 9.97 -16.72
CA GLN A 79 -1.67 9.41 -17.93
C GLN A 79 -2.62 9.47 -19.13
N LEU A 80 -3.90 9.15 -18.94
CA LEU A 80 -4.93 9.21 -19.99
C LEU A 80 -5.26 10.65 -20.39
N ARG A 81 -5.22 11.59 -19.43
CA ARG A 81 -5.46 13.01 -19.67
C ARG A 81 -4.28 13.72 -20.30
N ARG A 82 -3.08 13.15 -20.24
CA ARG A 82 -1.91 13.70 -20.92
C ARG A 82 -2.16 13.55 -22.43
N PRO A 83 -2.41 14.67 -23.14
CA PRO A 83 -2.80 14.59 -24.55
C PRO A 83 -1.71 13.87 -25.33
N THR A 84 -2.14 13.04 -26.29
CA THR A 84 -1.31 12.59 -27.40
C THR A 84 -0.94 13.84 -28.20
N THR A 85 0.06 14.61 -27.77
CA THR A 85 0.54 15.82 -28.43
C THR A 85 1.28 15.42 -29.71
N GLY A 86 0.54 14.91 -30.68
CA GLY A 86 1.07 14.36 -31.94
C GLY A 86 0.04 14.22 -33.05
N GLN A 87 -1.17 14.77 -32.90
CA GLN A 87 -2.11 14.88 -34.02
C GLN A 87 -2.06 16.33 -34.54
N PRO A 88 -1.33 16.62 -35.63
CA PRO A 88 -1.40 17.93 -36.26
C PRO A 88 -2.84 18.18 -36.72
N PRO A 89 -3.32 19.44 -36.66
CA PRO A 89 -4.67 19.77 -37.09
C PRO A 89 -4.87 19.32 -38.54
N PRO A 90 -6.07 18.81 -38.91
CA PRO A 90 -6.36 18.51 -40.30
C PRO A 90 -6.13 19.79 -41.12
N ALA A 91 -5.23 19.68 -42.10
CA ALA A 91 -4.99 20.76 -43.04
C ALA A 91 -6.27 20.94 -43.86
N ASP A 92 -7.00 22.02 -43.60
CA ASP A 92 -8.11 22.44 -44.44
C ASP A 92 -7.55 22.88 -45.81
N THR A 93 -8.09 22.23 -46.84
CA THR A 93 -7.95 22.48 -48.30
C THR A 93 -8.49 23.84 -48.73
#